data_AF-A0A195E876-F1
#
_entry.id   AF-A0A195E876-F1
#
_cell.length_a   1.000
_cell.length_b   1.000
_cell.length_c   1.000
_cell.angle_alpha   90.00
_cell.angle_beta   90.00
_cell.angle_gamma   90.00
#
_symmetry.space_group_name_H-M   'P 1'
#
loop_
_entity.id
_entity.type
_entity.pdbx_description
1 polymer ?
#
loop_
_entity_poly.entity_id
_entity_poly.type
_entity_poly.pdbx_seq_one_letter_code
_entity_poly.pdbx_strand_id
1 'polypeptide(L)'
;MDNTTENAEDLDDECPTKQAKNMSFQTAFSNLKKSEFFTDLPASKPETSTAISSSRTSTVLVSPKQKGNPLLKFITNVLWEYSNIVPDYVMGKTTCALFLSIRYHQLNPDYIHERLKLLGNAYNLRVLLVQIDVPEPHHALKHLTRISILADLTIMLAWNAEDAGKIIETYKMYESKPPDNIMERSETAPYQKLVNALTTVRSVNKTDATTLLTTFGTLASIVRAQPNTLTLCPGFGLHKAQKLHKVLHESFLCTPKLSTKE
;
A
#
# COMPACT_ATOMS: atom_id res chain seq x y z
N MET A 1 71.01 29.39 57.32
CA MET A 1 69.78 28.72 56.84
C MET A 1 69.24 29.59 55.72
N ASP A 2 69.78 29.55 54.50
CA ASP A 2 70.42 28.44 53.74
C ASP A 2 69.49 27.24 53.47
N ASN A 3 69.53 26.60 52.29
CA ASN A 3 69.85 27.07 50.92
C ASN A 3 69.50 25.96 49.90
N THR A 4 69.14 26.30 48.65
CA THR A 4 69.07 25.39 47.45
C THR A 4 68.18 24.13 47.59
N THR A 5 67.80 23.33 46.59
CA THR A 5 67.95 23.21 45.10
C THR A 5 66.63 22.52 44.61
N GLU A 6 66.21 22.35 43.35
CA GLU A 6 66.73 22.44 41.96
C GLU A 6 65.69 23.21 41.07
N ASN A 7 66.06 23.92 39.98
CA ASN A 7 66.38 23.50 38.59
C ASN A 7 65.24 22.76 37.84
N ALA A 8 64.82 23.14 36.63
CA ALA A 8 65.16 24.34 35.83
C ALA A 8 64.04 24.73 34.81
N GLU A 9 63.91 26.04 34.61
CA GLU A 9 63.69 26.84 33.39
C GLU A 9 62.89 26.30 32.18
N ASP A 10 61.91 27.10 31.73
CA ASP A 10 61.25 27.01 30.42
C ASP A 10 62.22 27.29 29.25
N LEU A 11 62.06 26.59 28.11
CA LEU A 11 62.55 27.03 26.78
C LEU A 11 61.89 26.23 25.63
N ASP A 12 60.99 26.91 24.90
CA ASP A 12 60.52 26.68 23.52
C ASP A 12 60.55 25.26 22.89
N ASP A 13 59.39 24.57 22.90
CA ASP A 13 59.15 23.30 22.18
C ASP A 13 58.85 23.54 20.67
N GLU A 14 59.88 23.87 19.88
CA GLU A 14 59.74 24.07 18.43
C GLU A 14 59.66 22.73 17.66
N CYS A 15 58.45 22.18 17.58
CA CYS A 15 58.18 20.89 16.93
C CYS A 15 58.57 20.87 15.42
N PRO A 16 59.40 19.93 14.96
CA PRO A 16 59.92 19.91 13.59
C PRO A 16 58.81 19.69 12.54
N THR A 17 58.67 20.65 11.62
CA THR A 17 57.55 20.75 10.68
C THR A 17 57.45 19.58 9.69
N LYS A 18 56.55 18.64 9.96
CA LYS A 18 56.12 17.64 8.97
C LYS A 18 55.34 18.31 7.83
N GLN A 19 56.05 18.66 6.75
CA GLN A 19 55.46 19.18 5.51
C GLN A 19 54.56 18.14 4.82
N ALA A 20 53.30 18.05 5.26
CA ALA A 20 52.26 17.30 4.58
C ALA A 20 51.90 18.00 3.25
N LYS A 21 52.63 17.67 2.17
CA LYS A 21 52.33 18.18 0.84
C LYS A 21 50.95 17.71 0.39
N ASN A 22 50.05 18.64 0.12
CA ASN A 22 48.72 18.39 -0.44
C ASN A 22 48.83 17.76 -1.83
N MET A 23 48.92 16.42 -1.88
CA MET A 23 48.83 15.68 -3.13
C MET A 23 47.36 15.54 -3.55
N SER A 24 47.05 15.98 -4.76
CA SER A 24 45.73 15.78 -5.36
C SER A 24 45.37 14.29 -5.38
N PHE A 25 44.09 13.99 -5.13
CA PHE A 25 43.53 12.64 -5.19
C PHE A 25 43.88 11.93 -6.53
N GLN A 26 43.93 12.68 -7.64
CA GLN A 26 44.34 12.19 -8.96
C GLN A 26 45.80 11.69 -8.98
N THR A 27 46.70 12.34 -8.22
CA THR A 27 48.11 11.97 -8.14
C THR A 27 48.31 10.76 -7.21
N ALA A 28 47.53 10.64 -6.13
CA ALA A 28 47.49 9.43 -5.33
C ALA A 28 46.99 8.21 -6.16
N PHE A 29 45.90 8.39 -6.91
CA PHE A 29 45.30 7.33 -7.72
C PHE A 29 46.19 6.87 -8.90
N SER A 30 46.91 7.80 -9.53
CA SER A 30 47.88 7.47 -10.59
C SER A 30 49.19 6.85 -10.08
N ASN A 31 49.52 7.01 -8.79
CA ASN A 31 50.57 6.22 -8.14
C ASN A 31 50.09 4.80 -7.79
N LEU A 32 48.82 4.63 -7.39
CA LEU A 32 48.25 3.30 -7.10
C LEU A 32 48.32 2.38 -8.34
N LYS A 33 48.02 2.92 -9.53
CA LYS A 33 48.16 2.23 -10.83
C LYS A 33 49.60 1.86 -11.23
N LYS A 34 50.62 2.35 -10.52
CA LYS A 34 52.03 2.01 -10.76
C LYS A 34 52.57 0.97 -9.76
N SER A 35 51.73 0.50 -8.83
CA SER A 35 52.12 -0.57 -7.91
C SER A 35 52.09 -1.93 -8.60
N GLU A 36 53.03 -2.81 -8.23
CA GLU A 36 53.21 -4.14 -8.83
C GLU A 36 52.04 -5.11 -8.58
N PHE A 37 51.04 -4.69 -7.80
CA PHE A 37 49.81 -5.43 -7.51
C PHE A 37 48.61 -5.00 -8.38
N PHE A 38 48.77 -4.05 -9.31
CA PHE A 38 47.70 -3.60 -10.20
C PHE A 38 47.71 -4.35 -11.54
N THR A 39 46.90 -5.39 -11.68
CA THR A 39 46.68 -6.10 -12.96
C THR A 39 45.53 -5.48 -13.76
N ASP A 40 45.82 -5.02 -14.99
CA ASP A 40 44.81 -4.50 -15.91
C ASP A 40 43.85 -5.60 -16.41
N LEU A 41 42.54 -5.31 -16.33
CA LEU A 41 41.49 -6.07 -17.02
C LEU A 41 41.31 -5.53 -18.45
N PRO A 42 40.99 -6.37 -19.44
CA PRO A 42 41.02 -5.99 -20.86
C PRO A 42 39.96 -4.93 -21.20
N ALA A 43 40.40 -3.85 -21.86
CA ALA A 43 39.55 -2.72 -22.22
C ALA A 43 38.61 -3.04 -23.40
N SER A 44 37.31 -2.78 -23.21
CA SER A 44 36.33 -2.70 -24.30
C SER A 44 36.42 -1.36 -25.05
N LYS A 45 36.05 -1.37 -26.33
CA LYS A 45 36.07 -0.19 -27.21
C LYS A 45 34.92 0.78 -26.86
N PRO A 46 35.08 2.10 -27.15
CA PRO A 46 34.08 3.10 -26.78
C PRO A 46 32.87 3.06 -27.74
N GLU A 47 31.70 2.66 -27.23
CA GLU A 47 30.41 2.85 -27.90
C GLU A 47 29.48 3.73 -27.06
N THR A 48 28.83 4.68 -27.72
CA THR A 48 28.02 5.72 -27.07
C THR A 48 26.67 5.18 -26.62
N SER A 49 26.59 4.68 -25.38
CA SER A 49 25.32 4.60 -24.66
C SER A 49 25.51 4.75 -23.15
N THR A 50 24.75 5.65 -22.53
CA THR A 50 24.88 5.97 -21.11
C THR A 50 24.21 4.89 -20.27
N ALA A 51 24.92 3.79 -20.02
CA ALA A 51 24.51 2.70 -19.14
C ALA A 51 24.52 3.14 -17.66
N ILE A 52 23.62 4.06 -17.30
CA ILE A 52 23.32 4.36 -15.90
C ILE A 52 22.70 3.10 -15.31
N SER A 53 23.47 2.39 -14.47
CA SER A 53 22.98 1.31 -13.62
C SER A 53 22.12 1.88 -12.48
N SER A 54 21.00 2.52 -12.86
CA SER A 54 20.09 3.09 -11.89
C SER A 54 19.43 1.98 -11.08
N SER A 55 19.86 1.88 -9.83
CA SER A 55 18.99 1.42 -8.75
C SER A 55 17.69 2.21 -8.88
N ARG A 56 16.63 1.55 -9.34
CA ARG A 56 15.36 2.21 -9.68
C ARG A 56 14.79 2.89 -8.44
N THR A 57 15.05 4.19 -8.33
CA THR A 57 14.38 5.08 -7.37
C THR A 57 12.88 4.98 -7.62
N SER A 58 12.11 4.97 -6.53
CA SER A 58 10.65 4.77 -6.59
C SER A 58 9.95 6.08 -7.01
N THR A 59 10.29 6.57 -8.19
CA THR A 59 9.90 7.89 -8.69
C THR A 59 8.58 7.82 -9.47
N VAL A 60 7.73 8.84 -9.31
CA VAL A 60 6.54 9.09 -10.14
C VAL A 60 6.94 10.02 -11.29
N LEU A 61 6.61 9.65 -12.53
CA LEU A 61 6.83 10.54 -13.68
C LEU A 61 5.63 11.47 -13.82
N VAL A 62 5.89 12.77 -13.99
CA VAL A 62 4.89 13.84 -14.08
C VAL A 62 4.95 14.49 -15.46
N SER A 63 3.81 14.66 -16.12
CA SER A 63 3.74 15.37 -17.40
C SER A 63 4.00 16.87 -17.20
N PRO A 64 4.80 17.54 -18.05
CA PRO A 64 4.95 19.00 -18.03
C PRO A 64 3.63 19.78 -18.08
N LYS A 65 2.56 19.16 -18.59
CA LYS A 65 1.18 19.70 -18.57
C LYS A 65 0.62 19.92 -17.15
N GLN A 66 1.14 19.22 -16.15
CA GLN A 66 0.74 19.34 -14.74
C GLN A 66 1.58 20.37 -13.97
N LYS A 67 2.49 21.10 -14.64
CA LYS A 67 3.30 22.15 -14.01
C LYS A 67 2.40 23.25 -13.41
N GLY A 68 2.49 23.42 -12.10
CA GLY A 68 1.66 24.37 -11.34
C GLY A 68 0.40 23.77 -10.71
N ASN A 69 0.08 22.49 -10.96
CA ASN A 69 -1.00 21.79 -10.27
C ASN A 69 -0.68 21.73 -8.75
N PRO A 70 -1.57 22.21 -7.86
CA PRO A 70 -1.33 22.24 -6.42
C PRO A 70 -1.09 20.86 -5.80
N LEU A 71 -1.59 19.77 -6.41
CA LEU A 71 -1.43 18.41 -5.86
C LEU A 71 0.05 17.98 -5.75
N LEU A 72 0.94 18.53 -6.59
CA LEU A 72 2.38 18.24 -6.56
C LEU A 72 3.05 18.67 -5.24
N LYS A 73 2.43 19.58 -4.47
CA LYS A 73 2.92 19.98 -3.14
C LYS A 73 2.65 18.93 -2.06
N PHE A 74 1.73 18.01 -2.32
CA PHE A 74 1.27 16.96 -1.40
C PHE A 74 1.75 15.57 -1.82
N ILE A 75 2.67 15.49 -2.78
CA ILE A 75 3.47 14.29 -3.07
C ILE A 75 4.84 14.52 -2.41
N THR A 76 5.04 13.94 -1.22
CA THR A 76 6.19 14.14 -0.34
C THR A 76 6.80 12.84 0.18
N ASN A 77 6.00 11.78 0.34
CA ASN A 77 6.44 10.42 0.69
C ASN A 77 7.13 9.70 -0.47
N VAL A 78 7.04 10.27 -1.68
CA VAL A 78 7.44 9.65 -2.95
C VAL A 78 8.13 10.70 -3.82
N LEU A 79 9.30 10.35 -4.39
CA LEU A 79 10.00 11.24 -5.32
C LEU A 79 9.22 11.37 -6.63
N TRP A 80 9.29 12.54 -7.27
CA TRP A 80 8.69 12.74 -8.59
C TRP A 80 9.56 13.61 -9.49
N GLU A 81 9.48 13.38 -10.81
CA GLU A 81 10.26 14.10 -11.82
C GLU A 81 9.41 14.44 -13.05
N TYR A 82 9.73 15.54 -13.74
CA TYR A 82 9.05 15.87 -15.00
C TYR A 82 9.63 15.03 -16.15
N SER A 83 8.75 14.36 -16.90
CA SER A 83 9.13 13.54 -18.07
C SER A 83 8.11 13.68 -19.19
N ASN A 84 8.51 13.50 -20.45
CA ASN A 84 7.63 13.68 -21.61
C ASN A 84 6.67 12.49 -21.79
N ILE A 85 5.65 12.42 -20.92
CA ILE A 85 4.68 11.33 -20.85
C ILE A 85 3.30 11.74 -21.41
N VAL A 86 2.62 10.77 -22.02
CA VAL A 86 1.25 10.88 -22.53
C VAL A 86 0.19 10.98 -21.41
N PRO A 87 0.14 10.08 -20.40
CA PRO A 87 -0.70 10.30 -19.22
C PRO A 87 -0.20 11.51 -18.41
N ASP A 88 -0.98 11.94 -17.42
CA ASP A 88 -0.59 13.07 -16.55
C ASP A 88 0.44 12.63 -15.50
N TYR A 89 0.31 11.39 -15.03
CA TYR A 89 1.21 10.75 -14.06
C TYR A 89 1.48 9.29 -14.44
N VAL A 90 2.71 8.81 -14.28
CA VAL A 90 3.04 7.37 -14.31
C VAL A 90 3.45 6.94 -12.91
N MET A 91 2.64 6.05 -12.33
CA MET A 91 2.74 5.58 -10.94
C MET A 91 3.35 4.17 -10.85
N GLY A 92 3.58 3.51 -11.98
CA GLY A 92 4.29 2.24 -12.08
C GLY A 92 4.45 1.77 -13.51
N LYS A 93 5.21 0.68 -13.73
CA LYS A 93 5.53 0.15 -15.08
C LYS A 93 4.31 -0.06 -15.98
N THR A 94 3.17 -0.45 -15.38
CA THR A 94 1.91 -0.76 -16.06
C THR A 94 0.75 0.11 -15.58
N THR A 95 1.05 1.20 -14.84
CA THR A 95 0.07 1.98 -14.07
C THR A 95 0.23 3.47 -14.30
N CYS A 96 -0.80 4.13 -14.82
CA CYS A 96 -0.83 5.57 -15.05
C CYS A 96 -2.10 6.23 -14.49
N ALA A 97 -2.05 7.54 -14.26
CA ALA A 97 -3.22 8.36 -14.01
C ALA A 97 -3.37 9.50 -15.03
N LEU A 98 -4.62 9.76 -15.41
CA LEU A 98 -5.06 11.05 -15.94
C LEU A 98 -5.65 11.88 -14.79
N PHE A 99 -5.43 13.19 -14.79
CA PHE A 99 -5.98 14.10 -13.77
C PHE A 99 -7.01 15.05 -14.38
N LEU A 100 -8.15 15.22 -13.69
CA LEU A 100 -9.24 16.06 -14.14
C LEU A 100 -9.97 16.69 -12.95
N SER A 101 -10.17 18.01 -12.93
CA SER A 101 -11.09 18.64 -11.97
C SER A 101 -12.50 18.70 -12.56
N ILE A 102 -13.53 18.60 -11.72
CA ILE A 102 -14.92 18.68 -12.17
C ILE A 102 -15.22 20.04 -12.79
N ARG A 103 -14.70 21.13 -12.22
CA ARG A 103 -14.81 22.49 -12.80
C ARG A 103 -14.17 22.57 -14.20
N TYR A 104 -13.03 21.89 -14.41
CA TYR A 104 -12.39 21.86 -15.72
C TYR A 104 -13.17 21.00 -16.72
N HIS A 105 -13.74 19.86 -16.30
CA HIS A 105 -14.59 19.02 -17.15
C HIS A 105 -15.88 19.73 -17.57
N GLN A 106 -16.48 20.53 -16.67
CA GLN A 106 -17.66 21.34 -16.99
C GLN A 106 -17.37 22.43 -18.04
N LEU A 107 -16.14 22.93 -18.11
CA LEU A 107 -15.70 23.91 -19.11
C LEU A 107 -15.22 23.26 -20.42
N ASN A 108 -14.61 22.07 -20.35
CA ASN A 108 -14.01 21.36 -21.48
C ASN A 108 -14.43 19.87 -21.47
N PRO A 109 -15.68 19.54 -21.84
CA PRO A 109 -16.19 18.18 -21.74
C PRO A 109 -15.46 17.17 -22.65
N ASP A 110 -15.06 17.60 -23.85
CA ASP A 110 -14.40 16.74 -24.84
C ASP A 110 -12.93 16.41 -24.50
N TYR A 111 -12.29 17.20 -23.63
CA TYR A 111 -10.88 17.03 -23.24
C TYR A 111 -10.55 15.59 -22.83
N ILE A 112 -11.39 14.97 -21.99
CA ILE A 112 -11.14 13.61 -21.52
C ILE A 112 -11.20 12.58 -22.66
N HIS A 113 -12.07 12.77 -23.65
CA HIS A 113 -12.16 11.89 -24.81
C HIS A 113 -10.88 11.97 -25.69
N GLU A 114 -10.34 13.18 -25.89
CA GLU A 114 -9.06 13.36 -26.58
C GLU A 114 -7.89 12.75 -25.80
N ARG A 115 -7.81 12.99 -24.48
CA ARG A 115 -6.75 12.43 -23.61
C ARG A 115 -6.76 10.90 -23.65
N LEU A 116 -7.93 10.28 -23.66
CA LEU A 116 -8.07 8.82 -23.75
C LEU A 116 -7.70 8.28 -25.14
N LYS A 117 -8.08 8.98 -26.22
CA LYS A 117 -7.68 8.62 -27.59
C LYS A 117 -6.16 8.66 -27.78
N LEU A 118 -5.47 9.60 -27.11
CA LEU A 118 -4.01 9.68 -27.09
C LEU A 118 -3.35 8.62 -26.20
N LEU A 119 -3.97 8.25 -25.07
CA LEU A 119 -3.44 7.26 -24.14
C LEU A 119 -3.57 5.82 -24.65
N GLY A 120 -4.69 5.52 -25.32
CA GLY A 120 -5.03 4.17 -25.80
C GLY A 120 -4.91 3.11 -24.71
N ASN A 121 -4.38 1.94 -25.08
CA ASN A 121 -4.18 0.79 -24.20
C ASN A 121 -2.70 0.64 -23.78
N ALA A 122 -1.94 1.74 -23.67
CA ALA A 122 -0.52 1.71 -23.35
C ALA A 122 -0.19 1.29 -21.89
N TYR A 123 -1.19 1.23 -21.02
CA TYR A 123 -1.08 0.84 -19.61
C TYR A 123 -2.23 -0.11 -19.27
N ASN A 124 -1.97 -1.08 -18.37
CA ASN A 124 -2.97 -2.05 -17.92
C ASN A 124 -3.91 -1.41 -16.89
N LEU A 125 -3.34 -0.81 -15.83
CA LEU A 125 -4.11 -0.04 -14.87
C LEU A 125 -4.11 1.45 -15.27
N ARG A 126 -5.25 1.92 -15.78
CA ARG A 126 -5.47 3.32 -16.13
C ARG A 126 -6.43 3.95 -15.13
N VAL A 127 -5.91 4.88 -14.33
CA VAL A 127 -6.67 5.60 -13.31
C VAL A 127 -7.16 6.93 -13.87
N LEU A 128 -8.42 7.27 -13.62
CA LEU A 128 -8.94 8.62 -13.82
C LEU A 128 -9.11 9.28 -12.45
N LEU A 129 -8.14 10.11 -12.07
CA LEU A 129 -8.13 10.84 -10.80
C LEU A 129 -8.94 12.12 -10.95
N VAL A 130 -10.14 12.12 -10.37
CA VAL A 130 -11.10 13.23 -10.45
C VAL A 130 -11.09 14.04 -9.16
N GLN A 131 -10.71 15.31 -9.25
CA GLN A 131 -10.83 16.25 -8.12
C GLN A 131 -12.22 16.87 -8.09
N ILE A 132 -12.93 16.68 -6.98
CA ILE A 132 -14.24 17.29 -6.69
C ILE A 132 -14.00 18.71 -6.19
N ASP A 133 -14.23 19.70 -7.06
CA ASP A 133 -13.98 21.11 -6.79
C ASP A 133 -15.20 22.01 -7.09
N VAL A 134 -16.38 21.41 -7.15
CA VAL A 134 -17.69 22.04 -7.44
C VAL A 134 -18.72 21.46 -6.46
N PRO A 135 -19.63 22.29 -5.87
CA PRO A 135 -20.56 21.82 -4.83
C PRO A 135 -21.61 20.82 -5.35
N GLU A 136 -21.92 20.85 -6.64
CA GLU A 136 -22.92 19.98 -7.28
C GLU A 136 -22.26 19.07 -8.35
N PRO A 137 -21.56 17.99 -7.93
CA PRO A 137 -20.75 17.17 -8.83
C PRO A 137 -21.54 16.07 -9.56
N HIS A 138 -22.78 15.77 -9.14
CA HIS A 138 -23.47 14.51 -9.46
C HIS A 138 -23.65 14.27 -10.96
N HIS A 139 -23.99 15.31 -11.74
CA HIS A 139 -24.16 15.17 -13.19
C HIS A 139 -22.82 14.90 -13.91
N ALA A 140 -21.75 15.60 -13.52
CA ALA A 140 -20.41 15.41 -14.09
C ALA A 140 -19.84 14.03 -13.72
N LEU A 141 -20.02 13.59 -12.46
CA LEU A 141 -19.61 12.25 -12.03
C LEU A 141 -20.40 11.16 -12.75
N LYS A 142 -21.71 11.31 -12.97
CA LYS A 142 -22.51 10.37 -13.77
C LYS A 142 -21.98 10.23 -15.19
N HIS A 143 -21.54 11.33 -15.80
CA HIS A 143 -20.92 11.33 -17.14
C HIS A 143 -19.54 10.66 -17.14
N LEU A 144 -18.64 11.07 -16.24
CA LEU A 144 -17.28 10.55 -16.12
C LEU A 144 -17.25 9.06 -15.74
N THR A 145 -18.17 8.58 -14.90
CA THR A 145 -18.32 7.15 -14.59
C THR A 145 -18.75 6.35 -15.82
N ARG A 146 -19.67 6.88 -16.65
CA ARG A 146 -20.05 6.22 -17.92
C ARG A 146 -18.87 6.12 -18.88
N ILE A 147 -18.06 7.18 -19.00
CA ILE A 147 -16.83 7.16 -19.80
C ILE A 147 -15.84 6.13 -19.24
N SER A 148 -15.66 6.10 -17.92
CA SER A 148 -14.71 5.20 -17.24
C SER A 148 -15.05 3.73 -17.46
N ILE A 149 -16.34 3.37 -17.42
CA ILE A 149 -16.81 2.02 -17.73
C ILE A 149 -16.61 1.68 -19.22
N LEU A 150 -16.90 2.61 -20.14
CA LEU A 150 -16.79 2.35 -21.58
C LEU A 150 -15.34 2.37 -22.11
N ALA A 151 -14.38 2.85 -21.33
CA ALA A 151 -12.97 2.96 -21.68
C ALA A 151 -12.03 2.13 -20.79
N ASP A 152 -12.58 1.22 -19.97
CA ASP A 152 -11.87 0.39 -19.00
C ASP A 152 -10.86 1.19 -18.14
N LEU A 153 -11.40 2.14 -17.36
CA LEU A 153 -10.67 3.01 -16.42
C LEU A 153 -11.16 2.79 -14.99
N THR A 154 -10.24 2.85 -14.02
CA THR A 154 -10.59 2.97 -12.60
C THR A 154 -10.75 4.45 -12.25
N ILE A 155 -11.97 4.90 -11.96
CA ILE A 155 -12.21 6.26 -11.45
C ILE A 155 -11.83 6.33 -9.96
N MET A 156 -11.06 7.35 -9.59
CA MET A 156 -10.67 7.64 -8.20
C MET A 156 -11.04 9.08 -7.87
N LEU A 157 -11.77 9.27 -6.77
CA LEU A 157 -12.28 10.59 -6.37
C LEU A 157 -11.42 11.20 -5.26
N ALA A 158 -11.08 12.48 -5.40
CA ALA A 158 -10.36 13.27 -4.41
C ALA A 158 -11.16 14.52 -4.05
N TRP A 159 -11.36 14.80 -2.76
CA TRP A 159 -12.14 15.96 -2.29
C TRP A 159 -11.34 17.28 -2.32
N ASN A 160 -10.03 17.20 -2.50
CA ASN A 160 -9.10 18.32 -2.50
C ASN A 160 -7.78 17.88 -3.18
N ALA A 161 -6.84 18.82 -3.34
CA ALA A 161 -5.55 18.55 -3.97
C ALA A 161 -4.58 17.72 -3.09
N GLU A 162 -4.81 17.65 -1.77
CA GLU A 162 -3.98 16.88 -0.84
C GLU A 162 -4.30 15.39 -0.94
N ASP A 163 -5.59 15.03 -0.95
CA ASP A 163 -6.06 13.66 -1.20
C ASP A 163 -5.62 13.16 -2.58
N ALA A 164 -5.65 14.04 -3.59
CA ALA A 164 -5.17 13.72 -4.94
C ALA A 164 -3.67 13.35 -4.95
N GLY A 165 -2.85 14.07 -4.17
CA GLY A 165 -1.44 13.73 -3.95
C GLY A 165 -1.27 12.37 -3.25
N LYS A 166 -1.93 12.18 -2.10
CA LYS A 166 -1.90 10.93 -1.31
C LYS A 166 -2.35 9.69 -2.10
N ILE A 167 -3.31 9.84 -3.01
CA ILE A 167 -3.75 8.74 -3.89
C ILE A 167 -2.62 8.33 -4.84
N ILE A 168 -1.92 9.29 -5.46
CA ILE A 168 -0.77 9.04 -6.35
C ILE A 168 0.38 8.38 -5.57
N GLU A 169 0.69 8.88 -4.37
CA GLU A 169 1.66 8.26 -3.47
C GLU A 169 1.29 6.81 -3.15
N THR A 170 0.02 6.57 -2.79
CA THR A 170 -0.48 5.24 -2.44
C THR A 170 -0.32 4.27 -3.61
N TYR A 171 -0.68 4.66 -4.84
CA TYR A 171 -0.45 3.81 -6.01
C TYR A 171 1.03 3.46 -6.21
N LYS A 172 1.95 4.43 -6.00
CA LYS A 172 3.39 4.15 -6.13
C LYS A 172 3.92 3.27 -4.99
N MET A 173 3.53 3.55 -3.75
CA MET A 173 3.93 2.81 -2.55
C MET A 173 3.39 1.37 -2.51
N TYR A 174 2.43 1.02 -3.36
CA TYR A 174 1.89 -0.33 -3.50
C TYR A 174 2.31 -1.03 -4.81
N GLU A 175 3.10 -0.40 -5.70
CA GLU A 175 3.63 -1.05 -6.93
C GLU A 175 4.45 -2.33 -6.62
N SER A 176 5.13 -2.36 -5.46
CA SER A 176 6.01 -3.46 -5.04
C SER A 176 5.47 -4.29 -3.87
N LYS A 177 4.25 -4.03 -3.37
CA LYS A 177 3.70 -4.74 -2.21
C LYS A 177 2.97 -6.02 -2.62
N PRO A 178 3.15 -7.13 -1.88
CA PRO A 178 2.41 -8.36 -2.14
C PRO A 178 0.92 -8.23 -1.77
N PRO A 179 0.04 -9.10 -2.30
CA PRO A 179 -1.41 -9.05 -2.08
C PRO A 179 -1.85 -9.50 -0.67
N ASP A 180 -0.92 -9.87 0.22
CA ASP A 180 -1.14 -10.46 1.55
C ASP A 180 -2.09 -9.64 2.46
N ASN A 181 -2.18 -8.33 2.25
CA ASN A 181 -3.10 -7.45 2.98
C ASN A 181 -4.56 -7.52 2.47
N ILE A 182 -4.79 -8.08 1.29
CA ILE A 182 -6.09 -8.22 0.61
C ILE A 182 -6.56 -9.69 0.65
N MET A 183 -5.63 -10.65 0.74
CA MET A 183 -5.94 -12.06 0.90
C MET A 183 -6.73 -12.35 2.19
N GLU A 184 -7.62 -13.32 2.14
CA GLU A 184 -8.33 -13.81 3.32
C GLU A 184 -7.32 -14.37 4.33
N ARG A 185 -7.30 -13.77 5.54
CA ARG A 185 -6.51 -14.28 6.66
C ARG A 185 -7.16 -15.54 7.23
N SER A 186 -6.89 -16.68 6.57
CA SER A 186 -7.41 -17.98 6.99
C SER A 186 -7.11 -18.23 8.46
N GLU A 187 -8.14 -18.32 9.30
CA GLU A 187 -7.97 -18.53 10.74
C GLU A 187 -7.34 -19.89 11.00
N THR A 188 -6.06 -19.93 11.35
CA THR A 188 -5.29 -21.20 11.43
C THR A 188 -5.70 -22.06 12.64
N ALA A 189 -6.09 -21.44 13.75
CA ALA A 189 -6.46 -22.13 14.99
C ALA A 189 -7.83 -22.83 14.89
N PRO A 190 -7.93 -24.16 15.07
CA PRO A 190 -9.20 -24.89 14.99
C PRO A 190 -10.27 -24.38 15.97
N TYR A 191 -9.85 -23.94 17.17
CA TYR A 191 -10.74 -23.34 18.16
C TYR A 191 -11.44 -22.08 17.64
N GLN A 192 -10.71 -21.18 16.98
CA GLN A 192 -11.27 -19.93 16.46
C GLN A 192 -12.22 -20.19 15.27
N LYS A 193 -11.93 -21.19 14.42
CA LYS A 193 -12.88 -21.68 13.40
C LYS A 193 -14.19 -22.17 14.01
N LEU A 194 -14.11 -22.96 15.09
CA LEU A 194 -15.30 -23.48 15.80
C LEU A 194 -16.12 -22.37 16.45
N VAL A 195 -15.45 -21.39 17.09
CA VAL A 195 -16.11 -20.20 17.64
C VAL A 195 -16.85 -19.44 16.54
N ASN A 196 -16.18 -19.14 15.43
CA ASN A 196 -16.79 -18.41 14.33
C ASN A 196 -17.97 -19.16 13.69
N ALA A 197 -17.82 -20.48 13.47
CA ALA A 197 -18.89 -21.34 12.97
C ALA A 197 -20.14 -21.31 13.87
N LEU A 198 -19.97 -21.40 15.20
CA LEU A 198 -21.07 -21.28 16.15
C LEU A 198 -21.72 -19.89 16.12
N THR A 199 -20.94 -18.81 15.96
CA THR A 199 -21.48 -17.44 15.86
C THR A 199 -22.20 -17.10 14.55
N THR A 200 -22.17 -17.99 13.53
CA THR A 200 -23.06 -17.84 12.36
C THR A 200 -24.54 -17.95 12.74
N VAL A 201 -24.84 -18.67 13.84
CA VAL A 201 -26.19 -18.77 14.40
C VAL A 201 -26.51 -17.46 15.13
N ARG A 202 -27.39 -16.63 14.56
CA ARG A 202 -27.78 -15.27 15.02
C ARG A 202 -28.19 -15.13 16.52
N SER A 203 -28.34 -16.22 17.27
CA SER A 203 -28.62 -16.22 18.72
C SER A 203 -27.42 -16.61 19.62
N VAL A 204 -26.23 -16.81 19.04
CA VAL A 204 -25.02 -17.27 19.73
C VAL A 204 -23.93 -16.22 19.56
N ASN A 205 -23.55 -15.54 20.63
CA ASN A 205 -22.45 -14.56 20.63
C ASN A 205 -21.08 -15.25 20.79
N LYS A 206 -19.97 -14.52 20.54
CA LYS A 206 -18.60 -15.07 20.72
C LYS A 206 -18.35 -15.62 22.13
N THR A 207 -18.93 -14.97 23.15
CA THR A 207 -18.90 -15.45 24.54
C THR A 207 -19.69 -16.74 24.72
N ASP A 208 -20.88 -16.86 24.11
CA ASP A 208 -21.69 -18.08 24.18
C ASP A 208 -20.98 -19.26 23.51
N ALA A 209 -20.41 -19.04 22.32
CA ALA A 209 -19.64 -20.06 21.60
C ALA A 209 -18.40 -20.51 22.41
N THR A 210 -17.72 -19.57 23.07
CA THR A 210 -16.62 -19.87 24.00
C THR A 210 -17.09 -20.75 25.15
N THR A 211 -18.17 -20.38 25.85
CA THR A 211 -18.75 -21.15 26.97
C THR A 211 -19.21 -22.54 26.53
N LEU A 212 -19.83 -22.68 25.36
CA LEU A 212 -20.26 -23.97 24.82
C LEU A 212 -19.04 -24.87 24.54
N LEU A 213 -17.98 -24.34 23.93
CA LEU A 213 -16.77 -25.11 23.63
C LEU A 213 -16.00 -25.51 24.89
N THR A 214 -15.92 -24.67 25.93
CA THR A 214 -15.28 -25.04 27.20
C THR A 214 -16.13 -26.02 28.02
N THR A 215 -17.46 -25.94 27.96
CA THR A 215 -18.36 -26.82 28.73
C THR A 215 -18.51 -28.20 28.09
N PHE A 216 -18.64 -28.28 26.76
CA PHE A 216 -18.91 -29.54 26.04
C PHE A 216 -17.67 -30.17 25.39
N GLY A 217 -16.56 -29.44 25.29
CA GLY A 217 -15.27 -29.89 24.75
C GLY A 217 -15.21 -30.11 23.23
N THR A 218 -16.27 -30.68 22.63
CA THR A 218 -16.32 -30.99 21.19
C THR A 218 -17.61 -30.49 20.55
N LEU A 219 -17.55 -30.13 19.26
CA LEU A 219 -18.74 -29.78 18.48
C LEU A 219 -19.74 -30.96 18.42
N ALA A 220 -19.25 -32.19 18.34
CA ALA A 220 -20.10 -33.40 18.36
C ALA A 220 -20.82 -33.60 19.70
N SER A 221 -20.32 -33.06 20.81
CA SER A 221 -21.02 -33.00 22.09
C SER A 221 -22.14 -31.94 22.05
N ILE A 222 -21.84 -30.74 21.52
CA ILE A 222 -22.82 -29.63 21.40
C ILE A 222 -23.99 -30.03 20.49
N VAL A 223 -23.73 -30.68 19.34
CA VAL A 223 -24.76 -31.12 18.40
C VAL A 223 -25.69 -32.17 19.00
N ARG A 224 -25.17 -33.08 19.85
CA ARG A 224 -25.98 -34.12 20.52
C ARG A 224 -26.62 -33.68 21.83
N ALA A 225 -26.35 -32.45 22.30
CA ALA A 225 -26.89 -31.95 23.55
C ALA A 225 -28.36 -31.53 23.40
N GLN A 226 -29.23 -32.00 24.31
CA GLN A 226 -30.63 -31.57 24.35
C GLN A 226 -30.73 -30.08 24.72
N PRO A 227 -31.83 -29.37 24.36
CA PRO A 227 -32.01 -27.95 24.72
C PRO A 227 -31.86 -27.68 26.21
N ASN A 228 -32.34 -28.59 27.06
CA ASN A 228 -32.23 -28.48 28.51
C ASN A 228 -30.76 -28.53 28.98
N THR A 229 -29.94 -29.41 28.40
CA THR A 229 -28.50 -29.51 28.71
C THR A 229 -27.76 -28.25 28.25
N LEU A 230 -28.12 -27.69 27.10
CA LEU A 230 -27.57 -26.41 26.62
C LEU A 230 -27.90 -25.27 27.60
N THR A 231 -29.09 -25.24 28.22
CA THR A 231 -29.44 -24.19 29.20
C THR A 231 -28.68 -24.23 30.52
N LEU A 232 -27.91 -25.29 30.80
CA LEU A 232 -27.01 -25.35 31.96
C LEU A 232 -25.73 -24.53 31.77
N CYS A 233 -25.43 -24.08 30.55
CA CYS A 233 -24.28 -23.23 30.29
C CYS A 233 -24.51 -21.79 30.80
N PRO A 234 -23.55 -21.19 31.54
CA PRO A 234 -23.73 -19.86 32.12
C PRO A 234 -23.94 -18.80 31.02
N GLY A 235 -25.03 -18.04 31.14
CA GLY A 235 -25.45 -17.02 30.16
C GLY A 235 -26.24 -17.56 28.95
N PHE A 236 -26.47 -18.87 28.85
CA PHE A 236 -27.09 -19.50 27.69
C PHE A 236 -28.59 -19.81 27.89
N GLY A 237 -29.40 -18.75 27.94
CA GLY A 237 -30.85 -18.87 28.21
C GLY A 237 -31.65 -19.69 27.19
N LEU A 238 -32.82 -20.19 27.62
CA LEU A 238 -33.70 -21.13 26.89
C LEU A 238 -33.93 -20.81 25.41
N HIS A 239 -34.18 -19.55 25.07
CA HIS A 239 -34.39 -19.13 23.68
C HIS A 239 -33.14 -19.29 22.79
N LYS A 240 -31.93 -19.14 23.34
CA LYS A 240 -30.68 -19.45 22.61
C LYS A 240 -30.54 -20.95 22.40
N ALA A 241 -30.80 -21.75 23.44
CA ALA A 241 -30.72 -23.21 23.40
C ALA A 241 -31.69 -23.85 22.42
N GLN A 242 -32.98 -23.49 22.48
CA GLN A 242 -33.99 -23.96 21.54
C GLN A 242 -33.64 -23.59 20.09
N LYS A 243 -33.17 -22.36 19.86
CA LYS A 243 -32.84 -21.87 18.52
C LYS A 243 -31.57 -22.50 17.95
N LEU A 244 -30.53 -22.69 18.75
CA LEU A 244 -29.32 -23.43 18.35
C LEU A 244 -29.66 -24.90 18.04
N HIS A 245 -30.37 -25.57 18.94
CA HIS A 245 -30.80 -26.96 18.73
C HIS A 245 -31.66 -27.12 17.47
N LYS A 246 -32.58 -26.18 17.19
CA LYS A 246 -33.37 -26.16 15.95
C LYS A 246 -32.47 -26.05 14.73
N VAL A 247 -31.57 -25.05 14.68
CA VAL A 247 -30.68 -24.84 13.53
C VAL A 247 -29.75 -26.05 13.26
N LEU A 248 -29.39 -26.81 14.29
CA LEU A 248 -28.55 -28.02 14.13
C LEU A 248 -29.31 -29.29 13.71
N HIS A 249 -30.65 -29.30 13.79
CA HIS A 249 -31.49 -30.48 13.50
C HIS A 249 -32.61 -30.23 12.47
N GLU A 250 -32.74 -29.00 11.97
CA GLU A 250 -33.73 -28.64 10.95
C GLU A 250 -33.32 -29.19 9.57
N SER A 251 -34.25 -29.84 8.88
CA SER A 251 -34.02 -30.38 7.54
C SER A 251 -33.70 -29.27 6.54
N PHE A 252 -32.59 -29.43 5.80
CA PHE A 252 -32.26 -28.56 4.66
C PHE A 252 -33.30 -28.62 3.54
N LEU A 253 -34.07 -29.70 3.46
CA LEU A 253 -35.19 -29.83 2.52
C LEU A 253 -36.48 -29.36 3.19
N CYS A 254 -37.17 -28.40 2.55
CA CYS A 254 -38.52 -27.99 2.92
C CYS A 254 -39.48 -29.18 2.80
N THR A 255 -39.86 -29.77 3.93
CA THR A 255 -40.96 -30.73 3.98
C THR A 255 -42.26 -30.00 3.60
N PRO A 256 -43.03 -30.50 2.62
CA PRO A 256 -44.30 -29.88 2.27
C PRO A 256 -45.23 -29.96 3.47
N LYS A 257 -45.80 -28.83 3.88
CA LYS A 257 -46.78 -28.79 4.98
C LYS A 257 -48.03 -29.57 4.53
N LEU A 258 -48.19 -30.78 5.06
CA LEU A 258 -49.45 -31.50 5.00
C LEU A 258 -50.51 -30.65 5.68
N SER A 259 -51.35 -29.99 4.88
CA SER A 259 -52.48 -29.23 5.38
C SER A 259 -53.56 -30.19 5.82
N THR A 260 -53.59 -30.51 7.11
CA THR A 260 -54.77 -31.12 7.74
C THR A 260 -55.94 -30.16 7.53
N LYS A 261 -56.83 -30.54 6.61
CA LYS A 261 -58.17 -29.96 6.54
C LYS A 261 -59.04 -30.75 7.51
N GLU A 262 -59.49 -30.07 8.55
CA GLU A 262 -60.77 -30.35 9.19
C GLU A 262 -61.86 -29.57 8.43
#